data_AF-A0A7R9XSL4-F1
#
_entry.id   AF-A0A7R9XSL4-F1
#
_cell.length_a   1.000
_cell.length_b   1.000
_cell.length_c   1.000
_cell.angle_alpha   90.00
_cell.angle_beta   90.00
_cell.angle_gamma   90.00
#
_symmetry.space_group_name_H-M   'P 1'
#
loop_
_entity.id
_entity.type
_entity.pdbx_description
1 polymer ?
#
loop_
_entity_poly.entity_id
_entity_poly.type
_entity_poly.pdbx_seq_one_letter_code
_entity_poly.pdbx_strand_id
1 'polypeptide(L)'
;RKQSQYFATGGGSEVRVWATDTAKLLLKIDVKPCTSKCLCVSFMPDGDTLLSGWDDGKIRAHDRETGELLFVAANAHDKVTALRGMKDSSGIISGGSEGNVRLWNVINGSIITLEASMKEHRSSVNDIALFNDDASAVTASDDGSCVVWDIL
;
A
#
# COMPACT_ATOMS: atom_id res chain seq x y z
N ARG A 1 15.92 -0.46 -12.68
CA ARG A 1 14.74 -0.88 -11.88
C ARG A 1 13.49 -0.42 -12.60
N LYS A 2 12.56 -1.33 -12.96
CA LYS A 2 11.31 -1.02 -13.69
C LYS A 2 10.50 0.12 -13.05
N GLN A 3 10.50 0.23 -11.72
CA GLN A 3 9.82 1.32 -10.98
C GLN A 3 10.28 2.74 -11.34
N SER A 4 11.51 2.94 -11.83
CA SER A 4 11.99 4.28 -12.24
C SER A 4 11.30 4.80 -13.52
N GLN A 5 10.55 3.94 -14.22
CA GLN A 5 9.86 4.26 -15.48
C GLN A 5 8.39 4.65 -15.26
N TYR A 6 7.85 4.44 -14.05
CA TYR A 6 6.43 4.63 -13.79
C TYR A 6 6.20 5.32 -12.44
N PHE A 7 5.17 6.15 -12.37
CA PHE A 7 4.65 6.65 -11.10
C PHE A 7 3.14 6.45 -11.06
N ALA A 8 2.60 6.34 -9.85
CA ALA A 8 1.18 6.15 -9.63
C ALA A 8 0.59 7.32 -8.83
N THR A 9 -0.68 7.61 -9.09
CA THR A 9 -1.43 8.62 -8.35
C THR A 9 -2.79 8.04 -7.97
N GLY A 10 -3.18 8.18 -6.71
CA GLY A 10 -4.55 7.94 -6.26
C GLY A 10 -5.30 9.25 -6.11
N GLY A 11 -6.58 9.29 -6.48
CA GLY A 11 -7.41 10.47 -6.29
C GLY A 11 -8.89 10.18 -6.55
N GLY A 12 -9.76 10.59 -5.63
CA GLY A 12 -11.18 10.22 -5.71
C GLY A 12 -11.34 8.70 -5.75
N SER A 13 -12.17 8.20 -6.66
CA SER A 13 -12.46 6.77 -6.81
C SER A 13 -11.56 6.02 -7.78
N GLU A 14 -10.40 6.58 -8.12
CA GLU A 14 -9.53 6.00 -9.16
C GLU A 14 -8.06 6.02 -8.76
N VAL A 15 -7.32 5.10 -9.39
CA VAL A 15 -5.86 5.06 -9.38
C VAL A 15 -5.38 5.12 -10.82
N ARG A 16 -4.31 5.86 -11.04
CA ARG A 16 -3.72 6.08 -12.37
C ARG A 16 -2.24 5.74 -12.36
N VAL A 17 -1.76 5.16 -13.45
CA VAL A 17 -0.34 4.88 -13.71
C VAL A 17 0.12 5.73 -14.88
N TRP A 18 1.30 6.31 -14.73
CA TRP A 18 1.90 7.25 -15.67
C TRP A 18 3.31 6.82 -16.03
N ALA A 19 3.73 7.09 -17.26
CA ALA A 19 5.13 6.99 -17.66
C ALA A 19 5.93 8.17 -17.09
N THR A 20 7.06 7.92 -16.43
CA THR A 20 7.87 8.99 -15.80
C THR A 20 8.57 9.88 -16.81
N ASP A 21 8.99 9.32 -17.95
CA ASP A 21 9.74 10.01 -18.99
C ASP A 21 8.91 10.97 -19.84
N THR A 22 7.63 10.65 -20.04
CA THR A 22 6.71 11.35 -20.94
C THR A 22 5.52 11.98 -20.23
N ALA A 23 5.31 11.67 -18.95
CA ALA A 23 4.12 12.05 -18.18
C ALA A 23 2.79 11.63 -18.84
N LYS A 24 2.81 10.59 -19.69
CA LYS A 24 1.60 10.06 -20.33
C LYS A 24 0.87 9.12 -19.40
N LEU A 25 -0.46 9.27 -19.35
CA LEU A 25 -1.35 8.32 -18.69
C LEU A 25 -1.29 6.98 -19.44
N LEU A 26 -0.95 5.91 -18.73
CA LEU A 26 -0.86 4.56 -19.28
C LEU A 26 -2.08 3.72 -18.90
N LEU A 27 -2.50 3.84 -17.64
CA LEU A 27 -3.59 3.05 -17.10
C LEU A 27 -4.42 3.89 -16.14
N LYS A 28 -5.74 3.72 -16.22
CA LYS A 28 -6.72 4.27 -15.28
C LYS A 28 -7.59 3.13 -14.76
N ILE A 29 -7.63 2.98 -13.44
CA ILE A 29 -8.42 1.96 -12.74
C ILE A 29 -9.49 2.67 -11.93
N ASP A 30 -10.75 2.48 -12.29
CA ASP A 30 -11.90 2.96 -11.52
C ASP A 30 -12.32 1.91 -10.49
N VAL A 31 -12.27 2.26 -9.21
CA VAL A 31 -12.65 1.37 -8.11
C VAL A 31 -14.08 1.64 -7.68
N LYS A 32 -14.86 0.56 -7.52
CA LYS A 32 -16.25 0.61 -7.05
C LYS A 32 -16.35 0.25 -5.56
N PRO A 33 -17.29 0.87 -4.82
CA PRO A 33 -18.18 1.95 -5.26
C PRO A 33 -17.43 3.29 -5.45
N CYS A 34 -17.89 4.15 -6.36
CA CYS A 34 -17.24 5.43 -6.69
C CYS A 34 -17.26 6.48 -5.55
N THR A 35 -17.79 6.12 -4.39
CA THR A 35 -17.82 6.97 -3.19
C THR A 35 -16.56 6.80 -2.35
N SER A 36 -15.83 5.69 -2.50
CA SER A 36 -14.58 5.45 -1.78
C SER A 36 -13.46 6.32 -2.33
N LYS A 37 -12.59 6.81 -1.45
CA LYS A 37 -11.42 7.64 -1.77
C LYS A 37 -10.14 6.84 -1.63
N CYS A 38 -9.29 6.89 -2.65
CA CYS A 38 -7.91 6.41 -2.53
C CYS A 38 -7.11 7.39 -1.67
N LEU A 39 -6.47 6.89 -0.61
CA LEU A 39 -5.70 7.69 0.34
C LEU A 39 -4.19 7.54 0.14
N CYS A 40 -3.75 6.37 -0.31
CA CYS A 40 -2.34 6.11 -0.57
C CYS A 40 -2.16 5.08 -1.68
N VAL A 41 -1.02 5.16 -2.37
CA VAL A 41 -0.60 4.23 -3.42
C VAL A 41 0.87 3.88 -3.23
N SER A 42 1.26 2.67 -3.66
CA SER A 42 2.66 2.25 -3.75
C SER A 42 2.80 1.21 -4.86
N PHE A 43 4.01 1.01 -5.35
CA PHE A 43 4.34 -0.21 -6.10
C PHE A 43 4.88 -1.29 -5.17
N MET A 44 4.62 -2.54 -5.51
CA MET A 44 5.47 -3.63 -5.04
C MET A 44 6.83 -3.55 -5.74
N PRO A 45 7.90 -3.97 -5.06
CA PRO A 45 9.26 -4.05 -5.62
C PRO A 45 9.42 -4.97 -6.84
N ASP A 46 8.50 -5.91 -7.08
CA ASP A 46 8.38 -6.67 -8.33
C ASP A 46 8.29 -5.77 -9.58
N GLY A 47 7.82 -4.53 -9.42
CA GLY A 47 7.68 -3.52 -10.45
C GLY A 47 6.44 -3.66 -11.33
N ASP A 48 5.62 -4.69 -11.11
CA ASP A 48 4.47 -5.02 -11.93
C ASP A 48 3.15 -4.98 -11.11
N THR A 49 3.21 -5.00 -9.77
CA THR A 49 2.03 -4.88 -8.90
C THR A 49 1.84 -3.47 -8.34
N LEU A 50 0.67 -2.87 -8.60
CA LEU A 50 0.22 -1.60 -8.05
C LEU A 50 -0.65 -1.81 -6.81
N LEU A 51 -0.26 -1.23 -5.68
CA LEU A 51 -1.01 -1.26 -4.43
C LEU A 51 -1.74 0.07 -4.20
N SER A 52 -2.94 -0.02 -3.63
CA SER A 52 -3.76 1.14 -3.27
C SER A 52 -4.50 0.91 -1.95
N GLY A 53 -4.46 1.92 -1.08
CA GLY A 53 -5.15 1.97 0.20
C GLY A 53 -6.29 2.98 0.16
N TRP A 54 -7.41 2.64 0.80
CA TRP A 54 -8.69 3.33 0.63
C TRP A 54 -9.36 3.67 1.96
N ASP A 55 -10.25 4.65 1.92
CA ASP A 55 -11.08 5.05 3.06
C ASP A 55 -12.20 4.07 3.42
N ASP A 56 -12.44 3.07 2.57
CA ASP A 56 -13.30 1.91 2.88
C ASP A 56 -12.56 0.79 3.61
N GLY A 57 -11.34 1.08 4.07
CA GLY A 57 -10.56 0.17 4.90
C GLY A 57 -9.91 -0.97 4.14
N LYS A 58 -9.95 -1.00 2.81
CA LYS A 58 -9.39 -2.09 1.99
C LYS A 58 -8.06 -1.70 1.38
N ILE A 59 -7.20 -2.71 1.19
CA ILE A 59 -6.04 -2.64 0.30
C ILE A 59 -6.39 -3.41 -0.97
N ARG A 60 -6.07 -2.84 -2.13
CA ARG A 60 -6.28 -3.47 -3.43
C ARG A 60 -4.99 -3.50 -4.22
N ALA A 61 -4.65 -4.66 -4.75
CA ALA A 61 -3.52 -4.86 -5.64
C ALA A 61 -4.02 -5.09 -7.06
N HIS A 62 -3.43 -4.38 -8.03
CA HIS A 62 -3.74 -4.55 -9.43
C HIS A 62 -2.46 -4.81 -10.22
N ASP A 63 -2.56 -5.57 -11.30
CA ASP A 63 -1.53 -5.61 -12.32
C ASP A 63 -1.39 -4.20 -12.93
N ARG A 64 -0.16 -3.68 -12.98
CA ARG A 64 0.12 -2.31 -13.44
C ARG A 64 -0.11 -2.16 -14.95
N GLU A 65 0.03 -3.21 -15.73
CA GLU A 65 -0.11 -3.16 -17.19
C GLU A 65 -1.57 -3.34 -17.62
N THR A 66 -2.24 -4.37 -17.08
CA THR A 66 -3.61 -4.72 -17.48
C THR A 66 -4.67 -4.03 -16.63
N GLY A 67 -4.34 -3.64 -15.40
CA GLY A 67 -5.30 -3.15 -14.41
C GLY A 67 -6.16 -4.24 -13.78
N GLU A 68 -5.86 -5.51 -14.04
CA GLU A 68 -6.56 -6.63 -13.42
C GLU A 68 -6.36 -6.65 -11.91
N LEU A 69 -7.44 -6.89 -11.17
CA LEU A 69 -7.39 -7.01 -9.71
C LEU A 69 -6.73 -8.34 -9.34
N LEU A 70 -5.58 -8.28 -8.67
CA LEU A 70 -4.82 -9.46 -8.23
C LEU A 70 -5.33 -9.97 -6.88
N PHE A 71 -5.47 -9.07 -5.90
CA PHE A 71 -5.98 -9.40 -4.57
C PHE A 71 -6.58 -8.21 -3.83
N VAL A 72 -7.36 -8.51 -2.78
CA VAL A 72 -7.94 -7.54 -1.86
C VAL A 72 -7.69 -7.98 -0.42
N ALA A 73 -7.03 -7.15 0.38
CA ALA A 73 -7.05 -7.30 1.83
C ALA A 73 -8.32 -6.61 2.36
N ALA A 74 -9.35 -7.41 2.62
CA ALA A 74 -10.60 -6.90 3.17
C ALA A 74 -10.44 -6.51 4.65
N ASN A 75 -11.04 -5.41 5.06
CA ASN A 75 -11.02 -4.91 6.45
C ASN A 75 -9.60 -4.72 7.01
N ALA A 76 -8.70 -4.20 6.15
CA ALA A 76 -7.30 -3.97 6.48
C ALA A 76 -7.11 -2.91 7.56
N HIS A 77 -7.94 -1.87 7.59
CA HIS A 77 -7.94 -0.80 8.60
C HIS A 77 -9.33 -0.13 8.63
N ASP A 78 -9.56 0.84 9.53
CA ASP A 78 -10.75 1.70 9.42
C ASP A 78 -10.65 2.57 8.15
N LYS A 79 -9.46 3.11 7.90
CA LYS A 79 -9.02 3.69 6.63
C LYS A 79 -7.55 3.35 6.44
N VAL A 80 -7.17 2.93 5.25
CA VAL A 80 -5.75 2.64 4.95
C VAL A 80 -5.07 3.95 4.57
N THR A 81 -4.26 4.50 5.46
CA THR A 81 -3.65 5.83 5.32
C THR A 81 -2.20 5.77 4.86
N ALA A 82 -1.51 4.66 5.10
CA ALA A 82 -0.15 4.41 4.60
C ALA A 82 0.01 2.95 4.14
N LEU A 83 0.84 2.72 3.12
CA LEU A 83 1.15 1.37 2.65
C LEU A 83 2.53 1.31 1.97
N ARG A 84 3.25 0.19 2.14
CA ARG A 84 4.50 -0.15 1.44
C ARG A 84 4.58 -1.64 1.13
N GLY A 85 5.17 -1.99 -0.01
CA GLY A 85 5.56 -3.37 -0.31
C GLY A 85 6.98 -3.67 0.17
N MET A 86 7.21 -4.88 0.68
CA MET A 86 8.53 -5.38 1.08
C MET A 86 9.44 -5.58 -0.13
N LYS A 87 10.76 -5.37 0.00
CA LYS A 87 11.71 -5.41 -1.12
C LYS A 87 11.83 -6.78 -1.77
N ASP A 88 11.67 -7.84 -0.99
CA ASP A 88 11.57 -9.22 -1.49
C ASP A 88 10.24 -9.53 -2.19
N SER A 89 9.29 -8.59 -2.17
CA SER A 89 7.92 -8.74 -2.69
C SER A 89 7.10 -9.84 -2.01
N SER A 90 7.50 -10.33 -0.84
CA SER A 90 6.78 -11.37 -0.10
C SER A 90 5.63 -10.83 0.72
N GLY A 91 5.62 -9.53 1.01
CA GLY A 91 4.61 -8.94 1.88
C GLY A 91 4.39 -7.45 1.70
N ILE A 92 3.44 -6.93 2.47
CA ILE A 92 3.13 -5.50 2.56
C ILE A 92 3.01 -5.07 4.02
N ILE A 93 3.35 -3.81 4.29
CA ILE A 93 3.07 -3.15 5.56
C ILE A 93 2.05 -2.07 5.32
N SER A 94 1.01 -2.02 6.15
CA SER A 94 -0.02 -0.99 6.09
C SER A 94 -0.21 -0.28 7.43
N GLY A 95 -0.63 0.97 7.35
CA GLY A 95 -0.94 1.82 8.48
C GLY A 95 -2.37 2.33 8.35
N GLY A 96 -3.07 2.40 9.48
CA GLY A 96 -4.47 2.78 9.54
C GLY A 96 -4.72 4.12 10.24
N SER A 97 -5.89 4.70 9.97
CA SER A 97 -6.38 5.86 10.72
C SER A 97 -6.62 5.55 12.19
N GLU A 98 -6.78 4.27 12.56
CA GLU A 98 -6.96 3.84 13.95
C GLU A 98 -5.63 3.67 14.73
N GLY A 99 -4.49 3.96 14.10
CA GLY A 99 -3.15 3.85 14.71
C GLY A 99 -2.53 2.45 14.69
N ASN A 100 -3.20 1.47 14.10
CA ASN A 100 -2.60 0.15 13.91
C ASN A 100 -1.64 0.15 12.72
N VAL A 101 -0.57 -0.64 12.86
CA VAL A 101 0.31 -1.05 11.77
C VAL A 101 0.12 -2.56 11.57
N ARG A 102 -0.04 -3.01 10.33
CA ARG A 102 -0.27 -4.43 10.02
C ARG A 102 0.75 -4.92 9.00
N LEU A 103 1.26 -6.11 9.24
CA LEU A 103 2.12 -6.86 8.33
C LEU A 103 1.27 -7.94 7.64
N TRP A 104 1.42 -8.04 6.33
CA TRP A 104 0.69 -8.98 5.50
C TRP A 104 1.65 -9.79 4.65
N ASN A 105 1.41 -11.09 4.55
CA ASN A 105 2.11 -12.00 3.66
C ASN A 105 1.32 -12.15 2.35
N VAL A 106 2.02 -12.12 1.22
CA VAL A 106 1.51 -12.29 -0.15
C VAL A 106 2.04 -13.61 -0.72
N ILE A 107 1.16 -14.59 -0.83
CA ILE A 107 1.48 -15.94 -1.30
C ILE A 107 1.04 -16.05 -2.77
N ASN A 108 1.95 -16.52 -3.63
CA ASN A 108 1.71 -16.75 -5.06
C ASN A 108 1.14 -15.51 -5.80
N GLY A 109 1.45 -14.30 -5.31
CA GLY A 109 1.04 -13.02 -5.93
C GLY A 109 -0.45 -12.68 -5.87
N SER A 110 -1.28 -13.51 -5.24
CA SER A 110 -2.75 -13.37 -5.28
C SER A 110 -3.46 -13.69 -3.97
N ILE A 111 -2.78 -14.36 -3.04
CA ILE A 111 -3.32 -14.66 -1.71
C ILE A 111 -2.67 -13.69 -0.73
N ILE A 112 -3.48 -12.95 0.02
CA ILE A 112 -2.99 -12.05 1.07
C ILE A 112 -3.51 -12.50 2.43
N THR A 113 -2.62 -12.63 3.40
CA THR A 113 -2.94 -13.06 4.78
C THR A 113 -2.34 -12.10 5.80
N LEU A 114 -3.11 -11.77 6.84
CA LEU A 114 -2.60 -10.98 7.96
C LEU A 114 -1.62 -11.82 8.78
N GLU A 115 -0.40 -11.34 8.92
CA GLU A 115 0.67 -12.00 9.67
C GLU A 115 0.79 -11.42 11.08
N ALA A 116 0.82 -10.09 11.19
CA ALA A 116 0.89 -9.40 12.47
C ALA A 116 0.04 -8.13 12.48
N SER A 117 -0.52 -7.81 13.65
CA SER A 117 -1.19 -6.55 13.94
C SER A 117 -0.55 -5.92 15.16
N MET A 118 0.05 -4.75 14.96
CA MET A 118 0.88 -4.07 15.94
C MET A 118 0.27 -2.71 16.27
N LYS A 119 0.26 -2.32 17.55
CA LYS A 119 -0.41 -1.11 18.01
C LYS A 119 0.40 -0.39 19.09
N GLU A 120 1.01 0.72 18.67
CA GLU A 120 1.68 1.68 19.57
C GLU A 120 1.18 3.11 19.31
N HIS A 121 0.88 3.43 18.04
CA HIS A 121 0.31 4.73 17.71
C HIS A 121 -1.11 4.91 18.26
N ARG A 122 -1.40 6.15 18.67
CA ARG A 122 -2.67 6.59 19.24
C ARG A 122 -3.52 7.39 18.25
N SER A 123 -2.99 7.64 17.06
CA SER A 123 -3.65 8.37 15.97
C SER A 123 -3.24 7.81 14.62
N SER A 124 -3.73 8.40 13.54
CA SER A 124 -3.50 7.99 12.16
C SER A 124 -2.01 7.76 11.86
N VAL A 125 -1.71 6.63 11.22
CA VAL A 125 -0.37 6.35 10.66
C VAL A 125 -0.27 7.00 9.29
N ASN A 126 0.66 7.92 9.11
CA ASN A 126 0.74 8.77 7.92
C ASN A 126 1.76 8.29 6.89
N ASP A 127 2.84 7.67 7.34
CA ASP A 127 3.87 7.17 6.45
C ASP A 127 4.57 5.95 7.04
N ILE A 128 5.15 5.15 6.14
CA ILE A 128 5.88 3.92 6.43
C ILE A 128 7.14 3.92 5.56
N ALA A 129 8.27 3.61 6.18
CA ALA A 129 9.54 3.39 5.50
C ALA A 129 10.12 2.03 5.92
N LEU A 130 10.57 1.25 4.94
CA LEU A 130 11.28 -0.02 5.18
C LEU A 130 12.78 0.21 5.25
N PHE A 131 13.45 -0.52 6.13
CA PHE A 131 14.91 -0.59 6.14
C PHE A 131 15.44 -1.44 4.98
N ASN A 132 16.77 -1.52 4.85
CA ASN A 132 17.39 -2.16 3.68
C ASN A 132 17.27 -3.67 3.63
N ASP A 133 17.08 -4.28 4.79
CA ASP A 133 17.05 -5.72 5.06
C ASP A 133 15.65 -6.32 5.08
N ASP A 134 14.59 -5.50 4.91
CA ASP A 134 13.20 -5.89 5.18
C ASP A 134 12.98 -6.49 6.59
N ALA A 135 13.93 -6.31 7.51
CA ALA A 135 13.84 -6.80 8.89
C ALA A 135 13.18 -5.77 9.81
N SER A 136 13.09 -4.52 9.37
CA SER A 136 12.48 -3.48 10.17
C SER A 136 11.71 -2.48 9.32
N ALA A 137 10.78 -1.79 9.97
CA ALA A 137 10.07 -0.65 9.41
C ALA A 137 10.04 0.52 10.40
N VAL A 138 9.96 1.75 9.90
CA VAL A 138 9.62 2.94 10.69
C VAL A 138 8.25 3.43 10.24
N THR A 139 7.40 3.77 11.20
CA THR A 139 6.12 4.42 10.95
C THR A 139 6.04 5.76 11.65
N ALA A 140 5.36 6.73 11.05
CA ALA A 140 5.12 8.06 11.60
C ALA A 140 3.62 8.32 11.75
N SER A 141 3.21 9.01 12.82
CA SER A 141 1.80 9.23 13.14
C SER A 141 1.46 10.67 13.51
N ASP A 142 0.19 11.02 13.34
CA ASP A 142 -0.44 12.26 13.83
C ASP A 142 -0.34 12.44 15.35
N ASP A 143 -0.02 11.38 16.12
CA ASP A 143 0.21 11.49 17.56
C ASP A 143 1.59 12.09 17.92
N GLY A 144 2.39 12.44 16.91
CA GLY A 144 3.72 13.02 17.06
C GLY A 144 4.85 12.01 17.28
N SER A 145 4.57 10.71 17.23
CA SER A 145 5.57 9.65 17.40
C SER A 145 6.05 9.07 16.06
N CYS A 146 7.27 8.52 16.11
CA CYS A 146 7.77 7.57 15.13
C CYS A 146 8.12 6.27 15.86
N VAL A 147 7.70 5.13 15.32
CA VAL A 147 7.92 3.81 15.93
C VAL A 147 8.72 2.94 14.98
N VAL A 148 9.72 2.25 15.52
CA VAL A 148 10.49 1.22 14.80
C VAL A 148 9.89 -0.14 15.14
N TRP A 149 9.61 -0.93 14.10
CA TRP A 149 9.06 -2.27 14.22
C TRP A 149 10.08 -3.29 13.76
N ASP A 150 10.22 -4.36 14.52
CA ASP A 150 10.87 -5.58 14.08
C ASP A 150 9.82 -6.45 13.36
N ILE A 151 10.10 -6.84 12.11
CA ILE A 151 9.15 -7.54 11.23
C ILE A 151 9.69 -8.91 10.77
N LEU A 152 10.78 -9.40 11.37
CA LEU A 152 11.37 -10.73 11.13
C LEU A 152 11.68 -11.49 12.42
#